data_AF-A0A968IJN8-F1
#
_entry.id   AF-A0A968IJN8-F1
#
_cell.length_a   1.000
_cell.length_b   1.000
_cell.length_c   1.000
_cell.angle_alpha   90.00
_cell.angle_beta   90.00
_cell.angle_gamma   90.00
#
_symmetry.space_group_name_H-M   'P 1'
#
loop_
_entity.id
_entity.type
_entity.pdbx_description
1 polymer ?
#
loop_
_entity_poly.entity_id
_entity_poly.type
_entity_poly.pdbx_seq_one_letter_code
_entity_poly.pdbx_strand_id
1 'polypeptide(L)'
;MLSYLRDYQSGGIAKLKQLTFYRPQSELKQHQESLEAYFREHPPKTLVQAAAKIEELTGIVRSREQVRVFLKSMGMGCRRVGVLPAKADADAQAEFLKKN
;
A
#
# COMPACT_ATOMS: atom_id res chain seq x y z
N MET A 1 -9.28 -0.32 -39.23
CA MET A 1 -9.38 1.14 -39.43
C MET A 1 -8.57 1.82 -38.34
N LEU A 2 -7.50 2.53 -38.70
CA LEU A 2 -6.47 3.06 -37.79
C LEU A 2 -7.08 4.03 -36.77
N SER A 3 -6.84 3.80 -35.47
CA SER A 3 -7.38 4.60 -34.34
C SER A 3 -7.14 6.09 -34.51
N TYR A 4 -5.93 6.47 -34.97
CA TYR A 4 -5.54 7.86 -35.21
C TYR A 4 -6.44 8.62 -36.19
N LEU A 5 -6.96 7.95 -37.23
CA LEU A 5 -7.87 8.57 -38.21
C LEU A 5 -9.23 8.90 -37.59
N ARG A 6 -9.72 8.05 -36.69
CA ARG A 6 -10.97 8.29 -35.94
C ARG A 6 -10.81 9.40 -34.90
N ASP A 7 -9.67 9.47 -34.23
CA ASP A 7 -9.37 10.54 -33.27
C ASP A 7 -9.22 11.89 -33.97
N TYR A 8 -8.57 11.91 -35.14
CA TYR A 8 -8.48 13.11 -35.96
C TYR A 8 -9.85 13.56 -36.51
N GLN A 9 -10.68 12.63 -37.00
CA GLN A 9 -12.04 12.97 -37.47
C GLN A 9 -12.95 13.50 -36.35
N SER A 10 -12.77 13.03 -35.11
CA SER A 10 -13.65 13.38 -34.00
C SER A 10 -13.19 14.59 -33.17
N GLY A 11 -11.91 14.97 -33.21
CA GLY A 11 -11.42 16.13 -32.43
C GLY A 11 -10.13 16.74 -32.95
N GLY A 12 -9.77 16.48 -34.22
CA GLY A 12 -8.63 17.08 -34.90
C GLY A 12 -7.30 16.89 -34.18
N ILE A 13 -6.42 17.88 -34.31
CA ILE A 13 -5.07 17.85 -33.73
C ILE A 13 -5.11 17.87 -32.20
N ALA A 14 -6.14 18.48 -31.59
CA ALA A 14 -6.25 18.55 -30.14
C ALA A 14 -6.43 17.16 -29.50
N LYS A 15 -7.23 16.30 -30.14
CA LYS A 15 -7.47 14.94 -29.65
C LYS A 15 -6.25 14.04 -29.82
N LEU A 16 -5.45 14.25 -30.87
CA LEU A 16 -4.16 13.56 -31.04
C LEU A 16 -3.12 13.93 -29.97
N LYS A 17 -3.26 15.11 -29.33
CA LYS A 17 -2.40 15.55 -28.23
C LYS A 17 -2.87 15.07 -26.85
N GLN A 18 -4.06 14.45 -26.76
CA GLN A 18 -4.54 13.90 -25.49
C GLN A 18 -3.87 12.56 -25.20
N LEU A 19 -3.10 12.52 -24.10
CA LEU A 19 -2.52 11.29 -23.58
C LEU A 19 -3.52 10.62 -22.63
N THR A 20 -4.28 9.65 -23.14
CA THR A 20 -5.18 8.84 -22.32
C THR A 20 -4.39 7.73 -21.64
N PHE A 21 -3.87 7.99 -20.44
CA PHE A 21 -3.20 6.96 -19.66
C PHE A 21 -4.22 5.98 -19.08
N TYR A 22 -4.06 4.70 -19.38
CA TYR A 22 -4.85 3.65 -18.75
C TYR A 22 -4.47 3.55 -17.26
N ARG A 23 -5.42 3.91 -16.38
CA ARG A 23 -5.27 3.86 -14.92
C ARG A 23 -6.44 3.08 -14.32
N PRO A 24 -6.40 1.73 -14.38
CA PRO A 24 -7.48 0.93 -13.82
C PRO A 24 -7.57 1.20 -12.33
N GLN A 25 -8.76 1.55 -11.87
CA GLN A 25 -9.03 1.66 -10.44
C GLN A 25 -9.36 0.26 -9.91
N SER A 26 -8.65 -0.14 -8.84
CA SER A 26 -8.94 -1.38 -8.13
C SER A 26 -10.28 -1.27 -7.42
N GLU A 27 -11.07 -2.36 -7.40
CA GLU A 27 -12.28 -2.48 -6.58
C GLU A 27 -12.00 -2.23 -5.09
N LEU A 28 -10.78 -2.54 -4.63
CA LEU A 28 -10.32 -2.25 -3.26
C LEU A 28 -10.32 -0.76 -2.91
N LYS A 29 -10.36 0.15 -3.89
CA LYS A 29 -10.49 1.60 -3.60
C LYS A 29 -11.78 1.93 -2.87
N GLN A 30 -12.87 1.22 -3.14
CA GLN A 30 -14.16 1.49 -2.51
C GLN A 30 -14.12 1.20 -1.00
N HIS A 31 -13.27 0.26 -0.58
CA HIS A 31 -13.10 -0.13 0.82
C HIS A 31 -11.86 0.49 1.46
N GLN A 32 -11.21 1.47 0.79
CA GLN A 32 -9.93 2.00 1.23
C GLN A 32 -9.99 2.60 2.64
N GLU A 33 -11.00 3.42 2.94
CA GLU A 33 -11.13 4.07 4.24
C GLU A 33 -11.29 3.07 5.40
N SER A 34 -12.13 2.05 5.19
CA SER A 34 -12.37 0.99 6.18
C SER A 34 -11.12 0.13 6.42
N LEU A 35 -10.44 -0.27 5.34
CA LEU A 35 -9.20 -1.04 5.43
C LEU A 35 -8.07 -0.23 6.04
N GLU A 36 -7.97 1.07 5.74
CA GLU A 36 -6.97 1.96 6.31
C GLU A 36 -7.16 2.10 7.83
N ALA A 37 -8.39 2.32 8.29
CA ALA A 37 -8.70 2.37 9.71
C ALA A 37 -8.29 1.07 10.43
N TYR A 38 -8.64 -0.09 9.85
CA TYR A 38 -8.29 -1.39 10.42
C TYR A 38 -6.77 -1.61 10.49
N PHE A 39 -6.04 -1.32 9.42
CA PHE A 39 -4.59 -1.55 9.37
C PHE A 39 -3.78 -0.56 10.19
N ARG A 40 -4.32 0.62 10.52
CA ARG A 40 -3.71 1.55 11.47
C ARG A 40 -3.77 1.02 12.90
N GLU A 41 -4.90 0.43 13.31
CA GLU A 41 -5.05 -0.22 14.62
C GLU A 41 -4.27 -1.54 14.70
N HIS A 42 -4.24 -2.29 13.59
CA HIS A 42 -3.62 -3.61 13.52
C HIS A 42 -2.60 -3.70 12.38
N PRO A 43 -1.37 -3.18 12.59
CA PRO A 43 -0.34 -3.20 11.56
C PRO A 43 0.04 -4.65 11.21
N PRO A 44 -0.10 -5.06 9.94
CA PRO A 44 0.18 -6.43 9.53
C PRO A 44 1.69 -6.68 9.53
N LYS A 45 2.12 -7.84 10.03
CA LYS A 45 3.54 -8.21 10.09
C LYS A 45 4.06 -8.66 8.72
N THR A 46 3.21 -9.23 7.89
CA THR A 46 3.57 -9.75 6.56
C THR A 46 2.50 -9.43 5.52
N LEU A 47 2.89 -9.40 4.25
CA LEU A 47 1.96 -9.20 3.13
C LEU A 47 0.94 -10.32 2.99
N VAL A 48 1.29 -11.55 3.38
CA VAL A 48 0.36 -12.70 3.36
C VAL A 48 -0.75 -12.50 4.39
N GLN A 49 -0.39 -12.06 5.59
CA GLN A 49 -1.36 -11.72 6.62
C GLN A 49 -2.28 -10.57 6.19
N ALA A 50 -1.71 -9.55 5.54
CA ALA A 50 -2.50 -8.43 5.01
C ALA A 50 -3.49 -8.90 3.92
N ALA A 51 -3.05 -9.76 3.00
CA ALA A 51 -3.91 -10.31 1.95
C ALA A 51 -5.06 -11.13 2.54
N ALA A 52 -4.79 -12.02 3.49
CA ALA A 52 -5.81 -12.82 4.16
C ALA A 52 -6.82 -11.95 4.92
N LYS A 53 -6.37 -10.87 5.57
CA LYS A 53 -7.28 -9.94 6.26
C LYS A 53 -8.13 -9.11 5.29
N ILE A 54 -7.59 -8.72 4.13
CA ILE A 54 -8.38 -8.05 3.10
C ILE A 54 -9.45 -9.00 2.57
N GLU A 55 -9.10 -10.26 2.31
CA GLU A 55 -10.05 -11.28 1.86
C GLU A 55 -11.14 -11.54 2.90
N GLU A 56 -10.80 -11.64 4.19
CA GLU A 56 -11.78 -11.82 5.27
C GLU A 56 -12.75 -10.64 5.40
N LEU A 57 -12.26 -9.40 5.25
CA LEU A 57 -13.06 -8.19 5.43
C LEU A 57 -13.87 -7.80 4.19
N THR A 58 -13.37 -8.10 2.99
CA THR A 58 -13.96 -7.62 1.72
C THR A 58 -14.42 -8.74 0.80
N GLY A 59 -13.98 -9.99 1.02
CA GLY A 59 -14.20 -11.12 0.11
C GLY A 59 -13.36 -11.06 -1.17
N ILE A 60 -12.51 -10.04 -1.34
CA ILE A 60 -11.76 -9.82 -2.57
C ILE A 60 -10.35 -10.42 -2.44
N VAL A 61 -10.05 -11.38 -3.32
CA VAL A 61 -8.72 -11.98 -3.43
C VAL A 61 -7.84 -11.16 -4.38
N ARG A 62 -6.64 -10.77 -3.92
CA ARG A 62 -5.65 -10.05 -4.73
C ARG A 62 -4.24 -10.61 -4.51
N SER A 63 -3.37 -10.40 -5.50
CA SER A 63 -1.98 -10.86 -5.40
C SER A 63 -1.20 -10.08 -4.33
N ARG A 64 -0.11 -10.68 -3.83
CA ARG A 64 0.76 -10.07 -2.80
C ARG A 64 1.32 -8.73 -3.26
N GLU A 65 1.66 -8.61 -4.52
CA GLU A 65 2.20 -7.40 -5.14
C GLU A 65 1.13 -6.31 -5.23
N GLN A 66 -0.10 -6.66 -5.58
CA GLN A 66 -1.23 -5.72 -5.61
C GLN A 66 -1.56 -5.22 -4.21
N VAL A 67 -1.57 -6.10 -3.20
CA VAL A 67 -1.75 -5.72 -1.79
C VAL A 67 -0.62 -4.81 -1.32
N ARG A 68 0.62 -5.08 -1.72
CA ARG A 68 1.77 -4.22 -1.41
C ARG A 68 1.61 -2.82 -2.02
N VAL A 69 1.22 -2.72 -3.28
CA VAL A 69 0.97 -1.42 -3.95
C VAL A 69 -0.18 -0.68 -3.27
N PHE A 70 -1.24 -1.40 -2.90
CA PHE A 70 -2.38 -0.84 -2.18
C PHE A 70 -1.99 -0.26 -0.81
N LEU A 71 -1.27 -1.03 0.01
CA LEU A 71 -0.74 -0.57 1.30
C LEU A 71 0.15 0.67 1.15
N LYS A 72 1.04 0.68 0.14
CA LYS A 72 1.87 1.86 -0.16
C LYS A 72 1.05 3.07 -0.58
N SER A 73 -0.04 2.88 -1.32
CA SER A 73 -0.92 3.97 -1.75
C SER A 73 -1.64 4.64 -0.57
N MET A 74 -1.86 3.91 0.52
CA MET A 74 -2.36 4.42 1.80
C MET A 74 -1.24 5.01 2.69
N GLY A 75 -0.01 5.15 2.17
CA GLY A 75 1.13 5.66 2.93
C GLY A 75 1.75 4.65 3.92
N MET A 76 1.33 3.38 3.90
CA MET A 76 1.90 2.36 4.77
C MET A 76 3.20 1.80 4.17
N GLY A 77 4.28 1.89 4.94
CA GLY A 77 5.60 1.38 4.58
C GLY A 77 6.08 0.31 5.56
N CYS A 78 6.78 -0.70 5.07
CA CYS A 78 7.46 -1.67 5.93
C CYS A 78 8.57 -0.94 6.71
N ARG A 79 8.50 -0.97 8.04
CA ARG A 79 9.54 -0.42 8.91
C ARG A 79 10.44 -1.55 9.39
N ARG A 80 11.76 -1.31 9.37
CA ARG A 80 12.72 -2.20 10.01
C ARG A 80 12.54 -2.06 11.52
N VAL A 81 12.14 -3.14 12.17
CA VAL A 81 12.10 -3.18 13.64
C VAL A 81 13.52 -3.31 14.16
N GLY A 82 13.87 -2.52 15.18
CA GLY A 82 15.12 -2.67 15.90
C GLY A 82 15.11 -3.97 16.70
N VAL A 83 16.29 -4.57 16.89
CA VAL A 83 16.44 -5.68 17.83
C VAL A 83 16.61 -5.05 19.21
N LEU A 84 15.58 -5.15 20.05
CA LEU A 84 15.77 -4.93 21.48
C LEU A 84 16.38 -6.23 22.06
N PRO A 85 17.54 -6.16 22.73
CA PRO A 85 18.10 -7.33 23.36
C PRO A 85 17.14 -7.80 24.46
N ALA A 86 16.49 -8.94 24.24
CA ALA A 86 15.48 -9.50 25.15
C ALA A 86 16.01 -9.83 26.56
N LYS A 87 17.34 -9.76 26.76
CA LYS A 87 18.05 -10.02 28.02
C LYS A 87 18.69 -8.75 28.63
N ALA A 88 18.44 -7.58 28.06
CA ALA A 88 18.97 -6.34 28.63
C ALA A 88 18.20 -5.99 29.90
N ASP A 89 18.90 -6.04 31.03
CA ASP A 89 18.38 -5.56 32.31
C ASP A 89 18.34 -4.03 32.26
N ALA A 90 17.13 -3.48 32.38
CA ALA A 90 16.90 -2.05 32.26
C ALA A 90 17.60 -1.25 33.36
N ASP A 91 17.72 -1.83 34.56
CA ASP A 91 18.33 -1.18 35.72
C ASP A 91 19.86 -1.15 35.56
N ALA A 92 20.46 -2.27 35.16
CA ALA A 92 21.89 -2.35 34.86
C ALA A 92 22.32 -1.41 33.71
N GLN A 93 21.48 -1.24 32.69
CA GLN A 93 21.72 -0.31 31.59
C GLN A 93 21.66 1.16 32.06
N ALA A 94 20.74 1.49 32.98
CA ALA A 94 20.61 2.84 33.53
C ALA A 94 21.81 3.23 34.41
N GLU A 95 22.38 2.28 35.17
CA GLU A 95 23.60 2.50 35.94
C GLU A 95 24.82 2.75 35.05
N PHE A 96 24.96 2.00 33.95
CA PHE A 96 26.06 2.20 32.99
C PHE A 96 26.02 3.59 32.33
N LEU A 97 24.83 4.09 32.00
CA LEU A 97 24.63 5.43 31.41
C LEU A 97 24.96 6.58 32.37
N LYS A 98 24.80 6.40 33.69
CA LYS A 98 25.12 7.42 34.71
C LYS A 98 26.60 7.49 35.08
N LYS A 99 27.37 6.44 34.75
CA LYS A 99 28.79 6.31 35.13
C LYS A 99 29.76 6.96 34.13
N ASN A 100 29.27 7.40 32.98
CA ASN A 100 29.98 8.21 31.98
C ASN A 100 29.41 9.63 31.95
#